data_AF-A0A0B4E4M6-F1
#
_entry.id   AF-A0A0B4E4M6-F1
#
_cell.length_a   1.000
_cell.length_b   1.000
_cell.length_c   1.000
_cell.angle_alpha   90.00
_cell.angle_beta   90.00
_cell.angle_gamma   90.00
#
_symmetry.space_group_name_H-M   'P 1'
#
loop_
_entity.id
_entity.type
_entity.pdbx_description
1 polymer ?
#
loop_
_entity_poly.entity_id
_entity_poly.type
_entity_poly.pdbx_seq_one_letter_code
_entity_poly.pdbx_strand_id
1 'polypeptide(L)'
;MIKESLEIFQQLFLEKGDQFILDTYVPKDGTYLLVNINTGIIEKKLDILTKNIQGRKEIIGDHDKDYDFIKNCDYLGDLIQMNKSMDSKKIIHSNQLYAFYVKKESIREKKLTSEIIWNYRNIIENPKEKYKGKGKEIYENIEKNLPKLEKKTVGNIFSWIEKNVNENLLLEDKRKDYLKIFFITEDREKSLQSMKEEHKRYILPNIYNSNDYNVKINEEIWGLSSNNMGLNSKKPYLEHKTRKNSVPYLINMEEALLQYKLYRYLLSLAKMGKIYIYITENKIVAQTPNNFPPIGARYLLKIGYSKEVEIKSFHTLSYQDKKNYILHFEKIIPIPKNIPSEFDYGNLDFITLMEYSNKIFFNKMLFSISLNHDFELEIKNLKWKRFIVKYRNAFYQLKEFYNDDLLKNKFQICGLMPSKFL
;
A
#
# COMPACT_ATOMS: atom_id res chain seq x y z
N MET A 1 8.83 -10.63 13.46
CA MET A 1 7.64 -9.79 13.16
C MET A 1 7.33 -9.61 11.65
N ILE A 2 8.20 -8.92 10.89
CA ILE A 2 7.98 -8.75 9.43
C ILE A 2 8.17 -10.07 8.69
N LYS A 3 9.08 -10.92 9.17
CA LYS A 3 9.41 -12.22 8.57
C LYS A 3 8.20 -13.17 8.51
N GLU A 4 7.48 -13.32 9.60
CA GLU A 4 6.26 -14.14 9.71
C GLU A 4 5.14 -13.56 8.84
N SER A 5 5.05 -12.23 8.77
CA SER A 5 4.13 -11.56 7.83
C SER A 5 4.53 -11.82 6.37
N LEU A 6 5.84 -11.86 6.10
CA LEU A 6 6.41 -12.17 4.80
C LEU A 6 6.14 -13.62 4.40
N GLU A 7 6.27 -14.57 5.33
CA GLU A 7 6.05 -16.00 5.10
C GLU A 7 4.61 -16.27 4.67
N ILE A 8 3.61 -15.72 5.40
CA ILE A 8 2.20 -15.85 4.99
C ILE A 8 1.94 -15.12 3.67
N PHE A 9 2.52 -13.94 3.47
CA PHE A 9 2.40 -13.23 2.19
C PHE A 9 3.01 -14.03 1.04
N GLN A 10 4.15 -14.69 1.26
CA GLN A 10 4.84 -15.51 0.26
C GLN A 10 3.97 -16.70 -0.14
N GLN A 11 3.35 -17.39 0.81
CA GLN A 11 2.42 -18.49 0.53
C GLN A 11 1.26 -18.02 -0.37
N LEU A 12 0.61 -16.92 0.00
CA LEU A 12 -0.47 -16.33 -0.80
C LEU A 12 0.01 -15.85 -2.19
N PHE A 13 1.23 -15.32 -2.25
CA PHE A 13 1.84 -14.85 -3.48
C PHE A 13 2.24 -16.00 -4.42
N LEU A 14 2.68 -17.14 -3.89
CA LEU A 14 3.00 -18.33 -4.69
C LEU A 14 1.76 -18.89 -5.41
N GLU A 15 0.58 -18.80 -4.79
CA GLU A 15 -0.68 -19.26 -5.41
C GLU A 15 -1.20 -18.30 -6.48
N LYS A 16 -1.12 -16.99 -6.24
CA LYS A 16 -1.83 -15.97 -7.04
C LYS A 16 -0.92 -15.09 -7.91
N GLY A 17 0.38 -15.14 -7.68
CA GLY A 17 1.37 -14.28 -8.33
C GLY A 17 1.10 -12.79 -8.16
N ASP A 18 1.53 -12.01 -9.16
CA ASP A 18 1.39 -10.54 -9.15
C ASP A 18 -0.09 -10.08 -9.11
N GLN A 19 -1.03 -10.93 -9.52
CA GLN A 19 -2.46 -10.63 -9.47
C GLN A 19 -2.91 -10.31 -8.04
N PHE A 20 -2.32 -10.96 -7.02
CA PHE A 20 -2.64 -10.69 -5.62
C PHE A 20 -2.41 -9.23 -5.22
N ILE A 21 -1.37 -8.60 -5.78
CA ILE A 21 -1.05 -7.20 -5.53
C ILE A 21 -1.96 -6.32 -6.39
N LEU A 22 -2.08 -6.68 -7.66
CA LEU A 22 -2.86 -5.93 -8.63
C LEU A 22 -4.33 -5.85 -8.20
N ASP A 23 -4.95 -6.89 -7.67
CA ASP A 23 -6.36 -6.87 -7.20
C ASP A 23 -6.67 -5.67 -6.29
N THR A 24 -5.70 -5.25 -5.48
CA THR A 24 -5.85 -4.10 -4.57
C THR A 24 -5.27 -2.80 -5.11
N TYR A 25 -4.44 -2.86 -6.15
CA TYR A 25 -3.70 -1.71 -6.66
C TYR A 25 -4.64 -0.63 -7.21
N VAL A 26 -4.41 0.62 -6.79
CA VAL A 26 -5.14 1.79 -7.29
C VAL A 26 -4.14 2.73 -7.95
N PRO A 27 -4.21 2.93 -9.28
CA PRO A 27 -3.38 3.90 -9.98
C PRO A 27 -3.55 5.31 -9.40
N LYS A 28 -2.50 6.14 -9.52
CA LYS A 28 -2.57 7.56 -9.10
C LYS A 28 -3.56 8.32 -9.99
N ASP A 29 -4.21 9.35 -9.45
CA ASP A 29 -5.09 10.21 -10.25
C ASP A 29 -4.36 10.76 -11.49
N GLY A 30 -5.02 10.70 -12.64
CA GLY A 30 -4.45 11.17 -13.89
C GLY A 30 -5.19 10.76 -15.16
N THR A 31 -4.65 11.20 -16.28
CA THR A 31 -5.05 10.81 -17.63
C THR A 31 -4.06 9.80 -18.17
N TYR A 32 -4.59 8.69 -18.66
CA TYR A 32 -3.87 7.52 -19.14
C TYR A 32 -4.07 7.41 -20.64
N LEU A 33 -2.97 7.39 -21.40
CA LEU A 33 -2.97 7.24 -22.84
C LEU A 33 -2.37 5.88 -23.22
N LEU A 34 -3.05 5.16 -24.11
CA LEU A 34 -2.47 4.01 -24.82
C LEU A 34 -2.12 4.47 -26.23
N VAL A 35 -0.84 4.40 -26.57
CA VAL A 35 -0.30 4.84 -27.86
C VAL A 35 0.26 3.64 -28.58
N ASN A 36 -0.22 3.40 -29.79
CA ASN A 36 0.35 2.37 -30.65
C ASN A 36 1.76 2.77 -31.07
N ILE A 37 2.75 1.93 -30.77
CA ILE A 37 4.16 2.24 -31.01
C ILE A 37 4.52 2.28 -32.50
N ASN A 38 3.77 1.56 -33.34
CA ASN A 38 4.04 1.47 -34.78
C ASN A 38 3.41 2.63 -35.54
N THR A 39 2.18 3.01 -35.17
CA THR A 39 1.43 4.05 -35.88
C THR A 39 1.52 5.43 -35.22
N GLY A 40 1.86 5.49 -33.93
CA GLY A 40 1.82 6.72 -33.12
C GLY A 40 0.40 7.20 -32.80
N ILE A 41 -0.63 6.41 -33.09
CA ILE A 41 -2.03 6.76 -32.83
C ILE A 41 -2.34 6.55 -31.35
N ILE A 42 -3.05 7.51 -30.74
CA ILE A 42 -3.62 7.35 -29.40
C ILE A 42 -4.86 6.45 -29.53
N GLU A 43 -4.72 5.17 -29.20
CA GLU A 43 -5.82 4.19 -29.24
C GLU A 43 -6.81 4.41 -28.10
N LYS A 44 -6.35 4.95 -26.97
CA LYS A 44 -7.17 5.18 -25.79
C LYS A 44 -6.73 6.41 -25.02
N LYS A 45 -7.72 7.14 -24.52
CA LYS A 45 -7.59 8.14 -23.45
C LYS A 45 -8.58 7.77 -22.34
N LEU A 46 -8.08 7.52 -21.13
CA LEU A 46 -8.88 7.17 -19.97
C LEU A 46 -8.48 8.04 -18.78
N ASP A 47 -9.46 8.63 -18.10
CA ASP A 47 -9.23 9.32 -16.84
C ASP A 47 -9.52 8.39 -15.67
N ILE A 48 -8.52 8.19 -14.81
CA ILE A 48 -8.66 7.42 -13.57
C ILE A 48 -8.54 8.40 -12.40
N LEU A 49 -9.59 8.50 -11.60
CA LEU A 49 -9.67 9.46 -10.49
C LEU A 49 -10.25 8.83 -9.24
N THR A 50 -9.60 9.04 -8.11
CA THR A 50 -10.11 8.62 -6.80
C THR A 50 -10.98 9.73 -6.22
N LYS A 51 -12.29 9.47 -6.06
CA LYS A 51 -13.21 10.41 -5.40
C LYS A 51 -13.69 9.85 -4.07
N ASN A 52 -14.02 10.76 -3.15
CA ASN A 52 -14.72 10.41 -1.92
C ASN A 52 -16.20 10.73 -2.12
N ILE A 53 -17.04 9.70 -2.19
CA ILE A 53 -18.49 9.80 -2.36
C ILE A 53 -19.11 9.19 -1.09
N GLN A 54 -19.84 10.02 -0.34
CA GLN A 54 -20.52 9.59 0.90
C GLN A 54 -19.60 8.89 1.93
N GLY A 55 -18.35 9.32 2.03
CA GLY A 55 -17.37 8.74 2.97
C GLY A 55 -16.69 7.46 2.46
N ARG A 56 -16.98 7.02 1.22
CA ARG A 56 -16.36 5.87 0.56
C ARG A 56 -15.46 6.35 -0.57
N LYS A 57 -14.30 5.71 -0.72
CA LYS A 57 -13.41 5.96 -1.87
C LYS A 57 -13.91 5.14 -3.05
N GLU A 58 -14.25 5.83 -4.12
CA GLU A 58 -14.65 5.26 -5.40
C GLU A 58 -13.64 5.67 -6.48
N ILE A 59 -13.45 4.80 -7.47
CA ILE A 59 -12.52 5.03 -8.57
C ILE A 59 -13.36 5.30 -9.81
N ILE A 60 -13.16 6.46 -10.43
CA ILE A 60 -13.73 6.75 -11.74
C ILE A 60 -12.83 6.11 -12.80
N GLY A 61 -13.44 5.49 -13.82
CA GLY A 61 -12.73 4.86 -14.93
C GLY A 61 -12.39 3.38 -14.72
N ASP A 62 -12.74 2.81 -13.56
CA ASP A 62 -12.51 1.40 -13.22
C ASP A 62 -13.42 0.41 -13.97
N HIS A 63 -14.54 0.88 -14.52
CA HIS A 63 -15.45 0.08 -15.35
C HIS A 63 -15.00 0.00 -16.83
N ASP A 64 -13.93 0.70 -17.20
CA ASP A 64 -13.41 0.66 -18.57
C ASP A 64 -12.76 -0.70 -18.86
N LYS A 65 -13.02 -1.28 -20.04
CA LYS A 65 -12.44 -2.56 -20.46
C LYS A 65 -10.90 -2.58 -20.47
N ASP A 66 -10.28 -1.41 -20.59
CA ASP A 66 -8.82 -1.23 -20.65
C ASP A 66 -8.22 -0.95 -19.25
N TYR A 67 -9.06 -0.83 -18.22
CA TYR A 67 -8.64 -0.46 -16.88
C TYR A 67 -7.62 -1.44 -16.30
N ASP A 68 -7.89 -2.75 -16.34
CA ASP A 68 -6.97 -3.76 -15.79
C ASP A 68 -5.63 -3.81 -16.53
N PHE A 69 -5.65 -3.57 -17.84
CA PHE A 69 -4.44 -3.46 -18.63
C PHE A 69 -3.63 -2.22 -18.24
N ILE A 70 -4.26 -1.05 -18.19
CA ILE A 70 -3.65 0.22 -17.75
C ILE A 70 -3.08 0.09 -16.34
N LYS A 71 -3.79 -0.59 -15.46
CA LYS A 71 -3.40 -0.85 -14.07
C LYS A 71 -2.13 -1.71 -13.98
N ASN A 72 -2.00 -2.73 -14.82
CA ASN A 72 -0.77 -3.53 -14.95
C ASN A 72 0.40 -2.66 -15.44
N CYS A 73 0.19 -1.91 -16.53
CA CYS A 73 1.19 -1.00 -17.09
C CYS A 73 1.63 0.06 -16.07
N ASP A 74 0.69 0.60 -15.29
CA ASP A 74 0.93 1.59 -14.24
C ASP A 74 1.79 1.04 -13.11
N TYR A 75 1.50 -0.19 -12.68
CA TYR A 75 2.28 -0.86 -11.65
C TYR A 75 3.73 -1.09 -12.11
N LEU A 76 3.92 -1.53 -13.36
CA LEU A 76 5.23 -1.85 -13.94
C LEU A 76 6.07 -0.60 -14.26
N GLY A 77 5.45 0.53 -14.60
CA GLY A 77 6.19 1.75 -14.91
C GLY A 77 6.49 2.65 -13.70
N ASP A 78 5.94 2.38 -12.51
CA ASP A 78 6.11 3.22 -11.33
C ASP A 78 7.50 3.08 -10.69
N LEU A 79 7.98 4.17 -10.10
CA LEU A 79 9.24 4.18 -9.38
C LEU A 79 9.08 3.51 -8.00
N ILE A 80 10.07 2.72 -7.57
CA ILE A 80 10.20 2.27 -6.16
C ILE A 80 10.10 3.47 -5.21
N GLN A 81 10.87 4.52 -5.49
CA GLN A 81 10.90 5.77 -4.74
C GLN A 81 11.47 6.89 -5.62
N MET A 82 11.15 8.15 -5.30
CA MET A 82 11.59 9.31 -6.09
C MET A 82 13.12 9.47 -6.19
N ASN A 83 13.88 8.99 -5.20
CA ASN A 83 15.34 9.03 -5.22
C ASN A 83 15.97 7.99 -6.16
N LYS A 84 15.19 7.02 -6.64
CA LYS A 84 15.62 6.01 -7.61
C LYS A 84 15.15 6.36 -9.04
N SER A 85 14.64 7.57 -9.26
CA SER A 85 14.23 8.07 -10.58
C SER A 85 15.29 7.83 -11.67
N MET A 86 14.85 7.48 -12.88
CA MET A 86 15.72 7.41 -14.06
C MET A 86 16.05 8.82 -14.59
N ASP A 87 15.18 9.79 -14.35
CA ASP A 87 15.46 11.22 -14.54
C ASP A 87 16.04 11.82 -13.25
N SER A 88 17.27 12.33 -13.32
CA SER A 88 17.96 12.97 -12.19
C SER A 88 17.28 14.24 -11.69
N LYS A 89 16.54 14.95 -12.57
CA LYS A 89 15.76 16.15 -12.23
C LYS A 89 14.41 15.82 -11.61
N LYS A 90 13.98 14.55 -11.66
CA LYS A 90 12.73 14.04 -11.07
C LYS A 90 11.48 14.78 -11.60
N ILE A 91 11.46 15.05 -12.90
CA ILE A 91 10.30 15.56 -13.64
C ILE A 91 9.59 14.40 -14.35
N ILE A 92 10.36 13.48 -14.94
CA ILE A 92 9.83 12.22 -15.50
C ILE A 92 9.80 11.18 -14.37
N HIS A 93 8.62 10.63 -14.11
CA HIS A 93 8.33 9.77 -12.96
C HIS A 93 8.10 8.30 -13.33
N SER A 94 8.35 7.92 -14.59
CA SER A 94 8.36 6.54 -15.03
C SER A 94 9.77 5.94 -14.94
N ASN A 95 9.83 4.61 -14.97
CA ASN A 95 11.06 3.86 -14.73
C ASN A 95 11.65 3.18 -15.98
N GLN A 96 10.98 3.28 -17.13
CA GLN A 96 11.25 2.46 -18.31
C GLN A 96 10.95 3.17 -19.63
N LEU A 97 11.24 2.50 -20.75
CA LEU A 97 10.99 2.96 -22.12
C LEU A 97 9.49 3.04 -22.47
N TYR A 98 8.73 1.99 -22.19
CA TYR A 98 7.33 1.85 -22.66
C TYR A 98 6.31 2.62 -21.82
N ALA A 99 6.77 3.32 -20.77
CA ALA A 99 5.93 4.14 -19.90
C ALA A 99 6.53 5.53 -19.73
N PHE A 100 5.72 6.56 -19.87
CA PHE A 100 6.12 7.95 -19.65
C PHE A 100 5.16 8.65 -18.69
N TYR A 101 5.64 8.99 -17.49
CA TYR A 101 4.83 9.64 -16.46
C TYR A 101 5.34 11.04 -16.18
N VAL A 102 4.44 12.02 -16.20
CA VAL A 102 4.76 13.40 -15.86
C VAL A 102 3.55 14.08 -15.23
N LYS A 103 3.76 15.03 -14.32
CA LYS A 103 2.65 15.87 -13.84
C LYS A 103 2.24 16.84 -14.93
N LYS A 104 0.94 17.02 -15.14
CA LYS A 104 0.41 17.98 -16.14
C LYS A 104 0.91 19.41 -15.88
N GLU A 105 1.07 19.78 -14.62
CA GLU A 105 1.64 21.06 -14.22
C GLU A 105 3.10 21.24 -14.69
N SER A 106 3.91 20.18 -14.71
CA SER A 106 5.29 20.25 -15.22
C SER A 106 5.37 20.54 -16.72
N ILE A 107 4.33 20.17 -17.48
CA ILE A 107 4.22 20.51 -18.91
C ILE A 107 3.85 22.00 -19.05
N ARG A 108 2.79 22.45 -18.36
CA ARG A 108 2.29 23.84 -18.44
C ARG A 108 3.30 24.87 -17.90
N GLU A 109 4.04 24.51 -16.87
CA GLU A 109 5.09 25.37 -16.30
C GLU A 109 6.42 25.24 -17.06
N LYS A 110 6.46 24.50 -18.17
CA LYS A 110 7.66 24.27 -18.99
C LYS A 110 8.85 23.71 -18.21
N LYS A 111 8.57 22.98 -17.12
CA LYS A 111 9.57 22.25 -16.33
C LYS A 111 10.08 21.01 -17.06
N LEU A 112 9.24 20.38 -17.89
CA LEU A 112 9.65 19.31 -18.79
C LEU A 112 10.30 19.95 -20.04
N THR A 113 11.62 20.00 -20.07
CA THR A 113 12.39 20.55 -21.20
C THR A 113 12.87 19.44 -22.15
N SER A 114 13.22 19.80 -23.38
CA SER A 114 13.85 18.87 -24.34
C SER A 114 15.14 18.26 -23.79
N GLU A 115 15.92 19.01 -23.01
CA GLU A 115 17.13 18.50 -22.36
C GLU A 115 16.82 17.39 -21.35
N ILE A 116 15.73 17.52 -20.58
CA ILE A 116 15.30 16.47 -19.63
C ILE A 116 14.87 15.21 -20.38
N ILE A 117 14.10 15.36 -21.46
CA ILE A 117 13.67 14.23 -22.30
C ILE A 117 14.89 13.53 -22.92
N TRP A 118 15.83 14.29 -23.46
CA TRP A 118 17.06 13.78 -24.06
C TRP A 118 17.95 13.06 -23.03
N ASN A 119 18.15 13.65 -21.85
CA ASN A 119 18.90 13.01 -20.77
C ASN A 119 18.23 11.71 -20.30
N TYR A 120 16.90 11.70 -20.16
CA TYR A 120 16.16 10.49 -19.81
C TYR A 120 16.32 9.41 -20.89
N ARG A 121 16.20 9.77 -22.17
CA ARG A 121 16.47 8.87 -23.30
C ARG A 121 17.86 8.25 -23.22
N ASN A 122 18.91 9.06 -23.01
CA ASN A 122 20.28 8.56 -22.93
C ASN A 122 20.47 7.54 -21.80
N ILE A 123 19.82 7.77 -20.66
CA ILE A 123 19.83 6.84 -19.54
C ILE A 123 19.07 5.55 -19.88
N ILE A 124 17.97 5.61 -20.63
CA ILE A 124 17.25 4.42 -21.09
C ILE A 124 18.07 3.63 -22.13
N GLU A 125 18.74 4.31 -23.05
CA GLU A 125 19.61 3.66 -24.04
C GLU A 125 20.88 3.07 -23.40
N ASN A 126 21.38 3.68 -22.32
CA ASN A 126 22.60 3.24 -21.62
C ASN A 126 22.40 3.20 -20.09
N PRO A 127 21.57 2.30 -19.55
CA PRO A 127 21.22 2.32 -18.13
C PRO A 127 22.41 2.11 -17.19
N LYS A 128 23.47 1.45 -17.67
CA LYS A 128 24.74 1.28 -16.96
C LYS A 128 25.35 2.60 -16.45
N GLU A 129 25.16 3.71 -17.17
CA GLU A 129 25.73 5.03 -16.80
C GLU A 129 25.10 5.61 -15.54
N LYS A 130 23.90 5.15 -15.18
CA LYS A 130 23.22 5.53 -13.94
C LYS A 130 23.89 4.89 -12.70
N TYR A 131 24.44 3.70 -12.85
CA TYR A 131 24.87 2.87 -11.72
C TYR A 131 26.38 2.93 -11.49
N LYS A 132 26.78 2.82 -10.21
CA LYS A 132 28.18 2.82 -9.77
C LYS A 132 28.42 1.67 -8.79
N GLY A 133 29.67 1.25 -8.66
CA GLY A 133 30.08 0.19 -7.72
C GLY A 133 29.25 -1.09 -7.87
N LYS A 134 28.76 -1.64 -6.75
CA LYS A 134 27.97 -2.88 -6.73
C LYS A 134 26.65 -2.78 -7.49
N GLY A 135 26.06 -1.59 -7.59
CA GLY A 135 24.87 -1.38 -8.42
C GLY A 135 25.13 -1.65 -9.90
N LYS A 136 26.35 -1.32 -10.37
CA LYS A 136 26.78 -1.59 -11.75
C LYS A 136 27.03 -3.09 -11.97
N GLU A 137 27.67 -3.78 -11.02
CA GLU A 137 27.85 -5.25 -11.06
C GLU A 137 26.49 -5.98 -11.14
N ILE A 138 25.50 -5.58 -10.32
CA ILE A 138 24.14 -6.11 -10.39
C ILE A 138 23.56 -5.90 -11.78
N TYR A 139 23.65 -4.67 -12.31
CA TYR A 139 23.11 -4.33 -13.62
C TYR A 139 23.75 -5.16 -14.75
N GLU A 140 25.08 -5.27 -14.78
CA GLU A 140 25.82 -6.02 -15.80
C GLU A 140 25.50 -7.51 -15.76
N ASN A 141 25.20 -8.07 -14.58
CA ASN A 141 24.78 -9.47 -14.47
C ASN A 141 23.38 -9.71 -15.05
N ILE A 142 22.43 -8.81 -14.79
CA ILE A 142 21.05 -8.95 -15.29
C ILE A 142 20.93 -8.64 -16.79
N GLU A 143 21.73 -7.70 -17.30
CA GLU A 143 21.66 -7.25 -18.69
C GLU A 143 21.93 -8.39 -19.67
N LYS A 144 22.75 -9.37 -19.27
CA LYS A 144 23.04 -10.59 -20.06
C LYS A 144 21.79 -11.43 -20.35
N ASN A 145 20.79 -11.38 -19.47
CA ASN A 145 19.57 -12.19 -19.55
C ASN A 145 18.33 -11.39 -19.98
N LEU A 146 18.50 -10.11 -20.31
CA LEU A 146 17.41 -9.24 -20.74
C LEU A 146 17.52 -8.93 -22.24
N PRO A 147 16.39 -8.84 -22.97
CA PRO A 147 16.41 -8.43 -24.36
C PRO A 147 17.05 -7.06 -24.55
N LYS A 148 17.77 -6.89 -25.66
CA LYS A 148 18.34 -5.58 -26.01
C LYS A 148 17.24 -4.67 -26.55
N LEU A 149 17.30 -3.40 -26.17
CA LEU A 149 16.39 -2.39 -26.70
C LEU A 149 16.71 -2.11 -28.17
N GLU A 150 15.69 -2.18 -29.02
CA GLU A 150 15.82 -1.82 -30.42
C GLU A 150 15.91 -0.30 -30.58
N LYS A 151 17.02 0.19 -31.15
CA LYS A 151 17.26 1.64 -31.33
C LYS A 151 16.13 2.35 -32.08
N LYS A 152 15.52 1.68 -33.06
CA LYS A 152 14.39 2.22 -33.83
C LYS A 152 13.17 2.46 -32.93
N THR A 153 12.85 1.50 -32.08
CA THR A 153 11.75 1.55 -31.11
C THR A 153 11.95 2.68 -30.10
N VAL A 154 13.17 2.82 -29.57
CA VAL A 154 13.52 3.95 -28.69
C VAL A 154 13.32 5.28 -29.42
N GLY A 155 13.88 5.41 -30.63
CA GLY A 155 13.75 6.62 -31.45
C GLY A 155 12.29 7.01 -31.70
N ASN A 156 11.46 6.06 -32.13
CA ASN A 156 10.03 6.29 -32.39
C ASN A 156 9.28 6.81 -31.17
N ILE A 157 9.47 6.18 -30.01
CA ILE A 157 8.83 6.60 -28.75
C ILE A 157 9.24 8.03 -28.40
N PHE A 158 10.53 8.33 -28.39
CA PHE A 158 11.00 9.65 -27.96
C PHE A 158 10.63 10.77 -28.94
N SER A 159 10.67 10.51 -30.25
CA SER A 159 10.16 11.45 -31.25
C SER A 159 8.66 11.72 -31.07
N TRP A 160 7.88 10.69 -30.71
CA TRP A 160 6.46 10.88 -30.39
C TRP A 160 6.29 11.74 -29.14
N ILE A 161 7.05 11.48 -28.07
CA ILE A 161 7.00 12.25 -26.81
C ILE A 161 7.30 13.73 -27.08
N GLU A 162 8.41 14.03 -27.76
CA GLU A 162 8.84 15.39 -28.05
C GLU A 162 7.82 16.17 -28.88
N LYS A 163 7.17 15.50 -29.84
CA LYS A 163 6.16 16.12 -30.70
C LYS A 163 4.83 16.36 -29.99
N ASN A 164 4.39 15.42 -29.14
CA ASN A 164 3.00 15.38 -28.67
C ASN A 164 2.83 15.78 -27.19
N VAL A 165 3.86 15.64 -26.33
CA VAL A 165 3.74 15.93 -24.90
C VAL A 165 3.97 17.42 -24.64
N ASN A 166 2.96 18.22 -24.99
CA ASN A 166 2.95 19.68 -24.83
C ASN A 166 1.57 20.17 -24.36
N GLU A 167 1.39 21.48 -24.24
CA GLU A 167 0.14 22.08 -23.76
C GLU A 167 -1.07 21.73 -24.63
N ASN A 168 -0.91 21.48 -25.93
CA ASN A 168 -2.01 21.14 -26.82
C ASN A 168 -2.67 19.81 -26.43
N LEU A 169 -1.88 18.85 -25.96
CA LEU A 169 -2.39 17.57 -25.45
C LEU A 169 -3.27 17.73 -24.20
N LEU A 170 -3.16 18.88 -23.52
CA LEU A 170 -3.82 19.19 -22.25
C LEU A 170 -4.87 20.30 -22.37
N LEU A 171 -5.20 20.80 -23.56
CA LEU A 171 -6.04 22.01 -23.77
C LEU A 171 -7.34 22.01 -22.95
N GLU A 172 -8.04 20.88 -22.93
CA GLU A 172 -9.34 20.74 -22.27
C GLU A 172 -9.24 20.31 -20.80
N ASP A 173 -8.03 20.01 -20.33
CA ASP A 173 -7.78 19.48 -19.00
C ASP A 173 -7.05 20.51 -18.15
N LYS A 174 -7.67 20.95 -17.05
CA LYS A 174 -7.08 21.91 -16.10
C LYS A 174 -6.48 21.26 -14.85
N ARG A 175 -6.54 19.94 -14.72
CA ARG A 175 -6.04 19.21 -13.53
C ARG A 175 -4.52 19.27 -13.45
N LYS A 176 -4.00 19.19 -12.22
CA LYS A 176 -2.56 19.15 -11.90
C LYS A 176 -2.03 17.74 -11.65
N ASP A 177 -2.88 16.74 -11.84
CA ASP A 177 -2.58 15.33 -11.65
C ASP A 177 -1.68 14.79 -12.79
N TYR A 178 -1.56 13.47 -12.91
CA TYR A 178 -0.60 12.87 -13.84
C TYR A 178 -1.12 12.81 -15.28
N LEU A 179 -0.22 12.99 -16.23
CA LEU A 179 -0.32 12.41 -17.57
C LEU A 179 0.57 11.17 -17.59
N LYS A 180 -0.01 10.01 -17.92
CA LYS A 180 0.71 8.75 -18.06
C LYS A 180 0.46 8.15 -19.42
N ILE A 181 1.52 7.83 -20.13
CA ILE A 181 1.48 7.34 -21.51
C ILE A 181 2.12 5.96 -21.54
N PHE A 182 1.44 5.02 -22.19
CA PHE A 182 1.94 3.67 -22.42
C PHE A 182 2.08 3.42 -23.92
N PHE A 183 3.26 3.00 -24.33
CA PHE A 183 3.56 2.66 -25.72
C PHE A 183 3.37 1.15 -25.89
N ILE A 184 2.36 0.78 -26.68
CA ILE A 184 1.89 -0.60 -26.80
C ILE A 184 1.89 -1.05 -28.25
N THR A 185 1.91 -2.36 -28.45
CA THR A 185 1.58 -3.01 -29.73
C THR A 185 0.12 -3.46 -29.72
N GLU A 186 -0.41 -3.83 -30.89
CA GLU A 186 -1.74 -4.43 -31.01
C GLU A 186 -1.91 -5.66 -30.09
N ASP A 187 -0.83 -6.43 -29.94
CA ASP A 187 -0.73 -7.50 -28.95
C ASP A 187 -0.44 -6.92 -27.55
N ARG A 188 -1.45 -6.99 -26.67
CA ARG A 188 -1.36 -6.53 -25.28
C ARG A 188 -0.49 -7.43 -24.41
N GLU A 189 -0.49 -8.73 -24.66
CA GLU A 189 0.33 -9.66 -23.88
C GLU A 189 1.82 -9.41 -24.16
N LYS A 190 2.17 -9.25 -25.44
CA LYS A 190 3.53 -8.87 -25.85
C LYS A 190 3.96 -7.50 -25.29
N SER A 191 3.02 -6.56 -25.23
CA SER A 191 3.26 -5.24 -24.61
C SER A 191 3.59 -5.39 -23.12
N LEU A 192 2.78 -6.16 -22.37
CA LEU A 192 3.02 -6.42 -20.96
C LEU A 192 4.33 -7.18 -20.72
N GLN A 193 4.67 -8.13 -21.60
CA GLN A 193 5.93 -8.86 -21.50
C GLN A 193 7.13 -7.92 -21.64
N SER A 194 7.14 -7.05 -22.64
CA SER A 194 8.17 -6.03 -22.83
C SER A 194 8.28 -5.10 -21.60
N MET A 195 7.13 -4.69 -21.05
CA MET A 195 7.10 -3.85 -19.85
C MET A 195 7.62 -4.56 -18.59
N LYS A 196 7.40 -5.87 -18.46
CA LYS A 196 7.93 -6.68 -17.34
C LYS A 196 9.45 -6.82 -17.42
N GLU A 197 10.00 -6.98 -18.61
CA GLU A 197 11.45 -7.06 -18.83
C GLU A 197 12.14 -5.73 -18.47
N GLU A 198 11.57 -4.61 -18.92
CA GLU A 198 12.08 -3.30 -18.54
C GLU A 198 11.87 -2.99 -17.06
N HIS A 199 10.76 -3.45 -16.47
CA HIS A 199 10.57 -3.36 -15.02
C HIS A 199 11.67 -4.11 -14.27
N LYS A 200 12.08 -5.31 -14.71
CA LYS A 200 13.22 -6.04 -14.11
C LYS A 200 14.52 -5.27 -14.28
N ARG A 201 14.77 -4.68 -15.45
CA ARG A 201 15.94 -3.83 -15.73
C ARG A 201 16.06 -2.69 -14.73
N TYR A 202 14.93 -2.11 -14.33
CA TYR A 202 14.88 -1.06 -13.34
C TYR A 202 14.93 -1.57 -11.88
N ILE A 203 14.09 -2.53 -11.51
CA ILE A 203 13.89 -2.90 -10.10
C ILE A 203 15.15 -3.53 -9.50
N LEU A 204 15.77 -4.50 -10.17
CA LEU A 204 16.85 -5.31 -9.61
C LEU A 204 18.07 -4.48 -9.14
N PRO A 205 18.61 -3.52 -9.91
CA PRO A 205 19.72 -2.68 -9.45
C PRO A 205 19.29 -1.60 -8.43
N ASN A 206 17.98 -1.36 -8.27
CA ASN A 206 17.43 -0.30 -7.41
C ASN A 206 16.72 -0.80 -6.14
N ILE A 207 16.60 -2.12 -5.94
CA ILE A 207 15.78 -2.74 -4.88
C ILE A 207 16.29 -2.42 -3.47
N TYR A 208 17.60 -2.31 -3.30
CA TYR A 208 18.23 -1.97 -2.02
C TYR A 208 18.17 -0.46 -1.73
N ASN A 209 18.16 -0.11 -0.45
CA ASN A 209 18.10 1.27 0.03
C ASN A 209 19.21 2.14 -0.58
N SER A 210 20.47 1.74 -0.36
CA SER A 210 21.64 2.24 -1.08
C SER A 210 22.55 1.07 -1.46
N ASN A 211 23.12 1.14 -2.66
CA ASN A 211 24.07 0.13 -3.13
C ASN A 211 25.43 0.23 -2.42
N ASP A 212 25.69 1.33 -1.70
CA ASP A 212 26.92 1.55 -0.94
C ASP A 212 27.05 0.59 0.26
N TYR A 213 25.90 0.16 0.82
CA TYR A 213 25.86 -0.77 1.96
C TYR A 213 25.78 -2.24 1.55
N ASN A 214 25.74 -2.53 0.24
CA ASN A 214 25.63 -3.91 -0.22
C ASN A 214 26.93 -4.66 0.10
N VAL A 215 26.83 -5.94 0.47
CA VAL A 215 27.95 -6.84 0.73
C VAL A 215 27.79 -8.11 -0.10
N LYS A 216 28.91 -8.78 -0.41
CA LYS A 216 28.90 -10.05 -1.14
C LYS A 216 29.09 -11.17 -0.11
N ILE A 217 28.14 -12.10 -0.02
CA ILE A 217 28.16 -13.24 0.90
C ILE A 217 27.85 -14.48 0.05
N ASN A 218 28.75 -15.45 0.01
CA ASN A 218 28.59 -16.68 -0.79
C ASN A 218 28.20 -16.38 -2.25
N GLU A 219 28.90 -15.44 -2.89
CA GLU A 219 28.65 -14.95 -4.26
C GLU A 219 27.34 -14.17 -4.48
N GLU A 220 26.42 -14.19 -3.53
CA GLU A 220 25.19 -13.40 -3.56
C GLU A 220 25.41 -11.97 -3.04
N ILE A 221 24.64 -11.03 -3.58
CA ILE A 221 24.65 -9.64 -3.11
C ILE A 221 23.54 -9.46 -2.08
N TRP A 222 23.95 -9.08 -0.88
CA TRP A 222 23.08 -8.79 0.25
C TRP A 222 23.07 -7.28 0.52
N GLY A 223 21.91 -6.74 0.86
CA GLY A 223 21.75 -5.30 1.07
C GLY A 223 20.66 -4.97 2.08
N LEU A 224 20.52 -3.68 2.39
CA LEU A 224 19.47 -3.18 3.26
C LEU A 224 18.20 -2.89 2.43
N SER A 225 17.04 -3.33 2.91
CA SER A 225 15.74 -2.99 2.33
C SER A 225 15.48 -1.49 2.38
N SER A 226 14.80 -0.95 1.36
CA SER A 226 14.36 0.45 1.39
C SER A 226 13.15 0.69 2.30
N ASN A 227 12.43 -0.35 2.69
CA ASN A 227 11.12 -0.23 3.34
C ASN A 227 11.24 0.14 4.82
N ASN A 228 10.56 1.23 5.23
CA ASN A 228 10.54 1.78 6.60
C ASN A 228 11.92 2.03 7.23
N MET A 229 12.99 2.09 6.41
CA MET A 229 14.36 2.38 6.84
C MET A 229 15.06 3.18 5.75
N GLY A 230 15.42 4.42 6.06
CA GLY A 230 16.08 5.33 5.12
C GLY A 230 17.47 5.72 5.62
N LEU A 231 18.51 4.95 5.26
CA LEU A 231 19.89 5.34 5.50
C LEU A 231 20.32 6.33 4.44
N ASN A 232 20.08 7.61 4.72
CA ASN A 232 20.61 8.71 3.93
C ASN A 232 21.92 9.19 4.57
N SER A 233 22.89 9.61 3.77
CA SER A 233 24.12 10.25 4.24
C SER A 233 23.86 11.48 5.14
N LYS A 234 22.68 12.09 5.03
CA LYS A 234 22.20 13.17 5.91
C LYS A 234 21.69 12.71 7.29
N LYS A 235 21.52 11.41 7.52
CA LYS A 235 21.05 10.81 8.78
C LYS A 235 22.06 9.77 9.31
N PRO A 236 23.32 10.17 9.54
CA PRO A 236 24.39 9.24 9.94
C PRO A 236 24.17 8.62 11.34
N TYR A 237 23.23 9.16 12.13
CA TYR A 237 22.85 8.64 13.45
C TYR A 237 21.99 7.38 13.40
N LEU A 238 21.46 7.01 12.23
CA LEU A 238 20.74 5.75 12.02
C LEU A 238 21.69 4.58 11.75
N GLU A 239 22.98 4.86 11.50
CA GLU A 239 24.00 3.85 11.29
C GLU A 239 24.56 3.33 12.63
N HIS A 240 24.77 2.03 12.71
CA HIS A 240 25.44 1.38 13.83
C HIS A 240 26.97 1.47 13.68
N LYS A 241 27.53 2.67 13.81
CA LYS A 241 28.97 2.95 13.58
C LYS A 241 29.95 2.13 14.42
N THR A 242 29.50 1.58 15.54
CA THR A 242 30.33 0.72 16.42
C THR A 242 30.37 -0.75 15.98
N ARG A 243 29.51 -1.16 15.03
CA ARG A 243 29.48 -2.53 14.50
C ARG A 243 30.33 -2.63 13.23
N LYS A 244 30.86 -3.82 12.95
CA LYS A 244 31.57 -4.14 11.69
C LYS A 244 30.71 -3.86 10.46
N ASN A 245 29.40 -4.08 10.58
CA ASN A 245 28.42 -3.65 9.58
C ASN A 245 27.58 -2.52 10.16
N SER A 246 27.59 -1.36 9.50
CA SER A 246 26.90 -0.16 9.95
C SER A 246 25.38 -0.23 9.75
N VAL A 247 24.87 -1.22 9.00
CA VAL A 247 23.42 -1.40 8.81
C VAL A 247 22.82 -2.39 9.81
N PRO A 248 21.55 -2.22 10.21
CA PRO A 248 20.91 -3.04 11.25
C PRO A 248 20.76 -4.51 10.83
N TYR A 249 20.40 -4.76 9.57
CA TYR A 249 20.19 -6.08 8.99
C TYR A 249 20.52 -6.07 7.49
N LEU A 250 20.70 -7.25 6.92
CA LEU A 250 20.90 -7.46 5.49
C LEU A 250 19.97 -8.57 5.03
N ILE A 251 19.47 -8.43 3.80
CA ILE A 251 18.65 -9.43 3.12
C ILE A 251 19.19 -9.67 1.73
N ASN A 252 18.93 -10.85 1.19
CA ASN A 252 19.24 -11.16 -0.21
C ASN A 252 18.21 -10.52 -1.16
N MET A 253 18.45 -10.67 -2.47
CA MET A 253 17.63 -10.00 -3.48
C MET A 253 16.21 -10.57 -3.55
N GLU A 254 16.04 -11.87 -3.35
CA GLU A 254 14.72 -12.52 -3.35
C GLU A 254 13.84 -11.98 -2.23
N GLU A 255 14.37 -11.94 -1.00
CA GLU A 255 13.65 -11.38 0.14
C GLU A 255 13.39 -9.87 -0.06
N ALA A 256 14.34 -9.13 -0.64
CA ALA A 256 14.15 -7.70 -0.93
C ALA A 256 13.00 -7.45 -1.93
N LEU A 257 12.90 -8.29 -2.97
CA LEU A 257 11.79 -8.24 -3.93
C LEU A 257 10.46 -8.61 -3.28
N LEU A 258 10.44 -9.63 -2.42
CA LEU A 258 9.24 -10.05 -1.70
C LEU A 258 8.77 -8.96 -0.73
N GLN A 259 9.69 -8.32 0.00
CA GLN A 259 9.39 -7.15 0.83
C GLN A 259 8.83 -6.00 -0.01
N TYR A 260 9.44 -5.67 -1.15
CA TYR A 260 8.92 -4.64 -2.06
C TYR A 260 7.47 -4.92 -2.47
N LYS A 261 7.16 -6.17 -2.84
CA LYS A 261 5.80 -6.60 -3.19
C LYS A 261 4.81 -6.47 -2.03
N LEU A 262 5.19 -6.93 -0.84
CA LEU A 262 4.37 -6.78 0.37
C LEU A 262 4.06 -5.31 0.66
N TYR A 263 5.07 -4.43 0.61
CA TYR A 263 4.88 -3.01 0.89
C TYR A 263 4.02 -2.30 -0.16
N ARG A 264 4.11 -2.70 -1.44
CA ARG A 264 3.19 -2.22 -2.49
C ARG A 264 1.75 -2.66 -2.21
N TYR A 265 1.54 -3.90 -1.77
CA TYR A 265 0.24 -4.40 -1.36
C TYR A 265 -0.32 -3.61 -0.16
N LEU A 266 0.47 -3.43 0.89
CA LEU A 266 0.09 -2.66 2.08
C LEU A 266 -0.23 -1.19 1.74
N LEU A 267 0.53 -0.57 0.83
CA LEU A 267 0.29 0.79 0.37
C LEU A 267 -1.07 0.93 -0.31
N SER A 268 -1.43 -0.03 -1.17
CA SER A 268 -2.74 -0.06 -1.83
C SER A 268 -3.87 -0.14 -0.80
N LEU A 269 -3.74 -1.01 0.21
CA LEU A 269 -4.71 -1.14 1.30
C LEU A 269 -4.83 0.14 2.14
N ALA A 270 -3.71 0.78 2.48
CA ALA A 270 -3.71 2.02 3.24
C ALA A 270 -4.39 3.16 2.47
N LYS A 271 -4.17 3.25 1.15
CA LYS A 271 -4.89 4.20 0.28
C LYS A 271 -6.40 3.97 0.28
N MET A 272 -6.86 2.72 0.40
CA MET A 272 -8.29 2.39 0.54
C MET A 272 -8.83 2.59 1.98
N GLY A 273 -8.00 3.02 2.94
CA GLY A 273 -8.38 3.18 4.34
C GLY A 273 -8.43 1.88 5.15
N LYS A 274 -8.01 0.76 4.55
CA LYS A 274 -7.89 -0.54 5.21
C LYS A 274 -6.57 -0.62 5.97
N ILE A 275 -6.50 0.07 7.10
CA ILE A 275 -5.26 0.29 7.84
C ILE A 275 -4.98 -0.74 8.95
N TYR A 276 -5.92 -1.65 9.22
CA TYR A 276 -5.74 -2.75 10.18
C TYR A 276 -5.58 -4.06 9.40
N ILE A 277 -4.39 -4.65 9.48
CA ILE A 277 -4.02 -5.85 8.73
C ILE A 277 -3.90 -7.01 9.71
N TYR A 278 -4.86 -7.92 9.64
CA TYR A 278 -4.88 -9.12 10.46
C TYR A 278 -4.21 -10.26 9.70
N ILE A 279 -3.32 -10.96 10.38
CA ILE A 279 -2.62 -12.13 9.84
C ILE A 279 -3.11 -13.36 10.61
N THR A 280 -3.70 -14.30 9.88
CA THR A 280 -4.02 -15.65 10.36
C THR A 280 -2.92 -16.61 9.93
N GLU A 281 -3.07 -17.90 10.23
CA GLU A 281 -2.16 -18.95 9.76
C GLU A 281 -2.08 -19.08 8.22
N ASN A 282 -3.10 -18.62 7.50
CA ASN A 282 -3.22 -18.85 6.05
C ASN A 282 -3.77 -17.66 5.26
N LYS A 283 -4.10 -16.54 5.91
CA LYS A 283 -4.75 -15.38 5.27
C LYS A 283 -4.23 -14.07 5.82
N ILE A 284 -4.24 -13.07 4.94
CA ILE A 284 -4.08 -11.66 5.29
C ILE A 284 -5.42 -10.98 5.07
N VAL A 285 -5.98 -10.38 6.11
CA VAL A 285 -7.29 -9.73 6.08
C VAL A 285 -7.14 -8.27 6.44
N ALA A 286 -7.38 -7.40 5.46
CA ALA A 286 -7.28 -5.95 5.63
C ALA A 286 -8.66 -5.33 5.90
N GLN A 287 -8.77 -4.54 6.97
CA GLN A 287 -10.02 -3.96 7.43
C GLN A 287 -9.86 -2.49 7.83
N THR A 288 -10.99 -1.80 7.96
CA THR A 288 -11.07 -0.49 8.61
C THR A 288 -11.04 -0.66 10.14
N PRO A 289 -10.66 0.38 10.92
CA PRO A 289 -10.46 0.27 12.37
C PRO A 289 -11.66 -0.15 13.23
N ASN A 290 -12.87 -0.16 12.66
CA ASN A 290 -14.11 -0.38 13.41
C ASN A 290 -14.64 -1.81 13.33
N ASN A 291 -13.99 -2.66 12.53
CA ASN A 291 -14.41 -4.05 12.34
C ASN A 291 -13.75 -4.97 13.36
N PHE A 292 -14.46 -6.03 13.74
CA PHE A 292 -13.93 -7.07 14.60
C PHE A 292 -12.76 -7.81 13.92
N PRO A 293 -11.71 -8.17 14.67
CA PRO A 293 -10.67 -9.04 14.16
C PRO A 293 -11.28 -10.33 13.59
N PRO A 294 -10.76 -10.83 12.46
CA PRO A 294 -11.21 -12.10 11.93
C PRO A 294 -10.82 -13.25 12.87
N ILE A 295 -11.64 -14.28 12.89
CA ILE A 295 -11.40 -15.52 13.63
C ILE A 295 -10.05 -16.10 13.22
N GLY A 296 -9.22 -16.48 14.19
CA GLY A 296 -7.89 -17.05 13.97
C GLY A 296 -6.79 -16.04 13.66
N ALA A 297 -7.04 -14.74 13.82
CA ALA A 297 -5.99 -13.72 13.72
C ALA A 297 -4.95 -13.91 14.84
N ARG A 298 -3.70 -14.14 14.46
CA ARG A 298 -2.54 -14.27 15.36
C ARG A 298 -1.80 -12.95 15.50
N TYR A 299 -1.81 -12.11 14.47
CA TYR A 299 -1.13 -10.82 14.49
C TYR A 299 -2.00 -9.71 13.91
N LEU A 300 -1.77 -8.50 14.39
CA LEU A 300 -2.34 -7.26 13.85
C LEU A 300 -1.22 -6.27 13.54
N LEU A 301 -1.12 -5.88 12.28
CA LEU A 301 -0.31 -4.74 11.85
C LEU A 301 -1.23 -3.52 11.65
N LYS A 302 -0.92 -2.45 12.36
CA LYS A 302 -1.51 -1.14 12.07
C LYS A 302 -0.59 -0.42 11.10
N ILE A 303 -1.09 -0.14 9.91
CA ILE A 303 -0.36 0.63 8.91
C ILE A 303 -0.84 2.09 8.88
N GLY A 304 0.02 2.98 8.42
CA GLY A 304 -0.27 4.36 8.14
C GLY A 304 0.16 4.72 6.73
N TYR A 305 -0.41 5.80 6.21
CA TYR A 305 -0.02 6.35 4.92
C TYR A 305 0.30 7.84 5.08
N SER A 306 1.51 8.21 4.67
CA SER A 306 1.95 9.60 4.57
C SER A 306 2.35 9.88 3.11
N LYS A 307 3.55 9.44 2.72
CA LYS A 307 4.07 9.35 1.35
C LYS A 307 4.34 7.91 0.95
N GLU A 308 4.81 7.13 1.92
CA GLU A 308 4.99 5.68 1.84
C GLU A 308 4.10 5.02 2.89
N VAL A 309 3.97 3.70 2.82
CA VAL A 309 3.25 2.95 3.86
C VAL A 309 4.19 2.72 5.03
N GLU A 310 3.75 3.07 6.23
CA GLU A 310 4.51 2.92 7.46
C GLU A 310 3.81 1.90 8.36
N ILE A 311 4.55 1.00 9.00
CA ILE A 311 4.00 0.11 10.03
C ILE A 311 4.09 0.88 11.34
N LYS A 312 2.94 1.32 11.86
CA LYS A 312 2.84 2.14 13.07
C LYS A 312 2.91 1.34 14.35
N SER A 313 2.30 0.15 14.36
CA SER A 313 2.34 -0.75 15.49
C SER A 313 2.05 -2.19 15.08
N PHE A 314 2.46 -3.11 15.94
CA PHE A 314 2.26 -4.54 15.80
C PHE A 314 1.75 -5.09 17.13
N HIS A 315 0.74 -5.94 17.07
CA HIS A 315 0.19 -6.63 18.24
C HIS A 315 0.12 -8.12 17.95
N THR A 316 0.59 -8.93 18.89
CA THR A 316 0.29 -10.36 18.92
C THR A 316 -1.11 -10.52 19.53
N LEU A 317 -1.96 -11.27 18.85
CA LEU A 317 -3.32 -11.54 19.28
C LEU A 317 -3.39 -12.98 19.81
N SER A 318 -3.81 -13.13 21.06
CA SER A 318 -4.01 -14.43 21.73
C SER A 318 -5.35 -15.09 21.35
N TYR A 319 -5.76 -15.02 20.08
CA TYR A 319 -7.05 -15.60 19.69
C TYR A 319 -6.90 -17.12 19.45
N GLN A 320 -7.03 -17.88 20.53
CA GLN A 320 -7.17 -19.34 20.53
C GLN A 320 -8.65 -19.74 20.51
N ASP A 321 -8.95 -20.66 19.59
CA ASP A 321 -10.10 -21.57 19.46
C ASP A 321 -11.45 -21.18 20.06
N LYS A 322 -12.43 -20.97 19.17
CA LYS A 322 -13.83 -21.45 19.16
C LYS A 322 -14.55 -21.82 20.48
N LYS A 323 -14.22 -21.27 21.64
CA LYS A 323 -15.12 -21.36 22.79
C LYS A 323 -16.26 -20.40 22.53
N ASN A 324 -17.35 -20.93 21.97
CA ASN A 324 -18.62 -20.26 21.83
C ASN A 324 -19.21 -20.06 23.23
N TYR A 325 -18.78 -19.00 23.92
CA TYR A 325 -19.47 -18.58 25.13
C TYR A 325 -20.82 -18.01 24.71
N ILE A 326 -21.87 -18.68 25.16
CA ILE A 326 -23.24 -18.17 25.10
C ILE A 326 -23.48 -17.42 26.39
N LEU A 327 -23.78 -16.13 26.28
CA LEU A 327 -24.08 -15.25 27.40
C LEU A 327 -25.55 -14.86 27.33
N HIS A 328 -26.24 -14.94 28.45
CA HIS A 328 -27.63 -14.54 28.54
C HIS A 328 -27.73 -13.00 28.66
N PHE A 329 -28.25 -12.35 27.64
CA PHE A 329 -28.42 -10.90 27.56
C PHE A 329 -29.86 -10.52 27.90
N GLU A 330 -30.07 -9.98 29.10
CA GLU A 330 -31.38 -9.63 29.62
C GLU A 330 -31.70 -8.14 29.52
N LYS A 331 -32.98 -7.86 29.26
CA LYS A 331 -33.54 -6.52 29.31
C LYS A 331 -33.98 -6.20 30.73
N ILE A 332 -33.23 -5.33 31.42
CA ILE A 332 -33.57 -4.91 32.79
C ILE A 332 -34.53 -3.71 32.79
N ILE A 333 -34.47 -2.82 31.80
CA ILE A 333 -35.29 -1.60 31.73
C ILE A 333 -36.27 -1.68 30.54
N PRO A 334 -37.59 -1.46 30.76
CA PRO A 334 -38.57 -1.42 29.68
C PRO A 334 -38.32 -0.23 28.73
N ILE A 335 -38.25 -0.50 27.42
CA ILE A 335 -38.23 0.54 26.38
C ILE A 335 -39.69 0.80 25.96
N PRO A 336 -40.13 2.07 25.81
CA PRO A 336 -41.47 2.39 25.31
C PRO A 336 -41.79 1.63 24.01
N LYS A 337 -43.01 1.09 23.89
CA LYS A 337 -43.45 0.23 22.76
C LYS A 337 -43.28 0.88 21.37
N ASN A 338 -43.12 2.20 21.31
CA ASN A 338 -43.07 2.98 20.09
C ASN A 338 -41.65 3.06 19.49
N ILE A 339 -40.65 2.45 20.16
CA ILE A 339 -39.26 2.42 19.72
C ILE A 339 -38.92 0.97 19.35
N PRO A 340 -38.62 0.68 18.08
CA PRO A 340 -38.16 -0.65 17.67
C PRO A 340 -36.93 -1.08 18.48
N SER A 341 -36.92 -2.30 18.99
CA SER A 341 -35.71 -2.85 19.63
C SER A 341 -34.69 -3.19 18.55
N GLU A 342 -33.56 -2.48 18.53
CA GLU A 342 -32.45 -2.77 17.63
C GLU A 342 -31.55 -3.95 18.09
N PHE A 343 -31.94 -4.63 19.17
CA PHE A 343 -31.16 -5.67 19.83
C PHE A 343 -32.03 -6.89 20.12
N ASP A 344 -31.44 -8.07 19.89
CA ASP A 344 -31.98 -9.35 20.32
C ASP A 344 -31.65 -9.56 21.81
N TYR A 345 -32.55 -10.22 22.54
CA TYR A 345 -32.36 -10.56 23.95
C TYR A 345 -32.41 -12.08 24.13
N GLY A 346 -31.76 -12.58 25.17
CA GLY A 346 -31.62 -14.01 25.45
C GLY A 346 -30.19 -14.49 25.22
N ASN A 347 -30.05 -15.75 24.80
CA ASN A 347 -28.75 -16.38 24.62
C ASN A 347 -28.03 -15.86 23.37
N LEU A 348 -27.02 -15.03 23.56
CA LEU A 348 -26.19 -14.46 22.49
C LEU A 348 -24.78 -15.02 22.55
N ASP A 349 -24.17 -15.21 21.39
CA ASP A 349 -22.73 -15.45 21.35
C ASP A 349 -21.94 -14.20 21.76
N PHE A 350 -20.70 -14.42 22.20
CA PHE A 350 -19.81 -13.36 22.66
C PHE A 350 -19.54 -12.27 21.60
N ILE A 351 -19.47 -12.63 20.30
CA ILE A 351 -19.19 -11.67 19.23
C ILE A 351 -20.38 -10.72 19.10
N THR A 352 -21.60 -11.26 19.06
CA THR A 352 -22.85 -10.48 19.03
C THR A 352 -22.96 -9.56 20.24
N LEU A 353 -22.65 -10.05 21.45
CA LEU A 353 -22.66 -9.22 22.66
C LEU A 353 -21.63 -8.09 22.58
N MET A 354 -20.44 -8.35 22.05
CA MET A 354 -19.41 -7.33 21.87
C MET A 354 -19.79 -6.33 20.79
N GLU A 355 -20.47 -6.74 19.72
CA GLU A 355 -21.02 -5.84 18.69
C GLU A 355 -22.04 -4.88 19.29
N TYR A 356 -22.95 -5.41 20.11
CA TYR A 356 -23.94 -4.60 20.83
C TYR A 356 -23.26 -3.63 21.80
N SER A 357 -22.29 -4.11 22.58
CA SER A 357 -21.50 -3.28 23.48
C SER A 357 -20.76 -2.16 22.74
N ASN A 358 -20.14 -2.49 21.60
CA ASN A 358 -19.45 -1.52 20.75
C ASN A 358 -20.42 -0.45 20.20
N LYS A 359 -21.64 -0.86 19.81
CA LYS A 359 -22.68 0.06 19.33
C LYS A 359 -23.20 0.97 20.45
N ILE A 360 -23.55 0.40 21.61
CA ILE A 360 -24.16 1.11 22.75
C ILE A 360 -23.15 2.04 23.44
N PHE A 361 -21.98 1.50 23.80
CA PHE A 361 -21.02 2.18 24.69
C PHE A 361 -19.84 2.80 23.97
N PHE A 362 -19.66 2.55 22.68
CA PHE A 362 -18.48 3.03 21.95
C PHE A 362 -18.79 3.64 20.58
N ASN A 363 -20.08 3.77 20.20
CA ASN A 363 -20.49 4.29 18.90
C ASN A 363 -19.71 3.64 17.73
N LYS A 364 -19.52 2.32 17.80
CA LYS A 364 -18.75 1.49 16.85
C LYS A 364 -17.24 1.74 16.83
N MET A 365 -16.67 2.47 17.80
CA MET A 365 -15.25 2.83 17.85
C MET A 365 -14.41 2.03 18.86
N LEU A 366 -14.96 1.01 19.53
CA LEU A 366 -14.29 0.28 20.61
C LEU A 366 -12.87 -0.20 20.21
N PHE A 367 -12.74 -0.77 19.02
CA PHE A 367 -11.45 -1.28 18.52
C PHE A 367 -10.45 -0.18 18.20
N SER A 368 -10.90 0.86 17.50
CA SER A 368 -10.08 2.04 17.24
C SER A 368 -9.55 2.65 18.54
N ILE A 369 -10.37 2.71 19.58
CA ILE A 369 -10.00 3.31 20.86
C ILE A 369 -9.04 2.42 21.67
N SER A 370 -9.25 1.11 21.64
CA SER A 370 -8.47 0.17 22.45
C SER A 370 -7.06 -0.08 21.91
N LEU A 371 -6.88 0.00 20.58
CA LEU A 371 -5.60 -0.24 19.91
C LEU A 371 -4.74 1.03 19.72
N ASN A 372 -5.29 2.20 20.04
CA ASN A 372 -4.61 3.48 19.88
C ASN A 372 -4.36 4.12 21.25
N HIS A 373 -3.12 4.05 21.74
CA HIS A 373 -2.70 4.77 22.94
C HIS A 373 -2.89 6.29 22.79
N ASP A 374 -2.67 6.82 21.58
CA ASP A 374 -2.67 8.25 21.26
C ASP A 374 -3.98 8.77 20.64
N PHE A 375 -5.09 8.03 20.75
CA PHE A 375 -6.36 8.53 20.18
C PHE A 375 -6.87 9.73 20.98
N GLU A 376 -6.69 10.93 20.45
CA GLU A 376 -7.50 12.08 20.86
C GLU A 376 -8.94 11.77 20.49
N LEU A 377 -9.68 11.24 21.46
CA LEU A 377 -11.12 11.12 21.38
C LEU A 377 -11.69 12.53 21.21
N GLU A 378 -12.13 12.88 19.99
CA GLU A 378 -13.02 14.01 19.68
C GLU A 378 -14.43 13.81 20.26
N ILE A 379 -14.50 13.23 21.46
CA ILE A 379 -15.75 13.04 22.19
C ILE A 379 -16.00 14.33 22.97
N LYS A 380 -16.96 15.12 22.48
CA LYS A 380 -17.39 16.38 23.10
C LYS A 380 -17.89 16.19 24.55
N ASN A 381 -18.43 15.01 24.88
CA ASN A 381 -18.93 14.70 26.22
C ASN A 381 -17.83 14.16 27.15
N LEU A 382 -17.44 14.97 28.14
CA LEU A 382 -16.39 14.65 29.11
C LEU A 382 -16.67 13.41 29.98
N LYS A 383 -17.93 13.17 30.38
CA LYS A 383 -18.29 11.97 31.18
C LYS A 383 -18.07 10.70 30.35
N TRP A 384 -18.47 10.74 29.09
CA TRP A 384 -18.27 9.67 28.13
C TRP A 384 -16.79 9.40 27.84
N LYS A 385 -16.00 10.47 27.64
CA LYS A 385 -14.55 10.36 27.45
C LYS A 385 -13.87 9.69 28.66
N ARG A 386 -14.27 10.05 29.89
CA ARG A 386 -13.77 9.41 31.12
C ARG A 386 -14.17 7.94 31.23
N PHE A 387 -15.41 7.59 30.91
CA PHE A 387 -15.87 6.19 30.90
C PHE A 387 -15.00 5.34 29.97
N ILE A 388 -14.86 5.79 28.72
CA ILE A 388 -14.07 5.09 27.71
C ILE A 388 -12.62 4.93 28.16
N VAL A 389 -11.96 5.99 28.60
CA VAL A 389 -10.55 5.91 29.04
C VAL A 389 -10.39 4.96 30.23
N LYS A 390 -11.35 4.96 31.18
CA LYS A 390 -11.31 4.10 32.36
C LYS A 390 -11.48 2.62 32.02
N TYR A 391 -12.39 2.29 31.11
CA TYR A 391 -12.77 0.90 30.84
C TYR A 391 -12.23 0.33 29.53
N ARG A 392 -11.64 1.12 28.62
CA ARG A 392 -11.12 0.64 27.32
C ARG A 392 -10.17 -0.55 27.46
N ASN A 393 -9.30 -0.54 28.48
CA ASN A 393 -8.36 -1.62 28.72
C ASN A 393 -9.08 -2.88 29.21
N ALA A 394 -10.16 -2.76 30.00
CA ALA A 394 -10.95 -3.91 30.42
C ALA A 394 -11.71 -4.53 29.24
N PHE A 395 -12.27 -3.72 28.34
CA PHE A 395 -12.89 -4.23 27.11
C PHE A 395 -11.86 -4.81 26.13
N TYR A 396 -10.65 -4.24 26.08
CA TYR A 396 -9.53 -4.78 25.30
C TYR A 396 -8.97 -6.07 25.91
N GLN A 397 -8.88 -6.16 27.23
CA GLN A 397 -8.46 -7.37 27.94
C GLN A 397 -9.54 -8.45 27.90
N LEU A 398 -10.84 -8.11 27.87
CA LEU A 398 -11.90 -9.08 27.59
C LEU A 398 -11.72 -9.75 26.22
N LYS A 399 -11.08 -9.06 25.30
CA LYS A 399 -10.72 -9.54 23.96
C LYS A 399 -9.39 -10.33 23.99
N GLU A 400 -8.42 -9.97 24.84
CA GLU A 400 -7.12 -10.67 24.94
C GLU A 400 -7.13 -11.88 25.88
N PHE A 401 -8.03 -11.92 26.86
CA PHE A 401 -8.14 -12.97 27.87
C PHE A 401 -9.52 -13.63 27.81
N TYR A 402 -9.61 -14.67 27.01
CA TYR A 402 -10.49 -15.81 27.31
C TYR A 402 -9.93 -16.61 28.51
N ASN A 403 -9.58 -15.93 29.60
CA ASN A 403 -9.29 -16.58 30.88
C ASN A 403 -10.56 -16.55 31.73
N ASP A 404 -11.04 -17.73 32.10
CA ASP A 404 -12.25 -18.01 32.89
C ASP A 404 -12.41 -17.09 34.12
N ASP A 405 -11.32 -16.62 34.72
CA ASP A 405 -11.33 -15.89 36.00
C ASP A 405 -11.77 -14.43 35.92
N LEU A 406 -11.64 -13.77 34.77
CA LEU A 406 -11.95 -12.34 34.61
C LEU A 406 -13.43 -12.08 34.28
N LEU A 407 -14.06 -12.98 33.52
CA LEU A 407 -15.48 -12.94 33.18
C LEU A 407 -16.38 -13.35 34.35
N LYS A 408 -15.97 -14.35 35.16
CA LYS A 408 -16.75 -14.83 36.30
C LYS A 408 -16.91 -13.82 37.44
N ASN A 409 -16.01 -12.84 37.55
CA ASN A 409 -15.92 -12.03 38.76
C ASN A 409 -16.32 -10.54 38.59
N LYS A 410 -16.49 -9.97 37.39
CA LYS A 410 -16.54 -8.49 37.27
C LYS A 410 -17.48 -7.83 36.25
N PHE A 411 -18.34 -8.54 35.53
CA PHE A 411 -19.24 -7.89 34.54
C PHE A 411 -20.72 -7.90 34.93
N GLN A 412 -21.09 -7.01 35.86
CA GLN A 412 -22.42 -6.38 35.82
C GLN A 412 -22.30 -5.09 35.00
N ILE A 413 -22.73 -5.11 33.73
CA ILE A 413 -22.91 -3.88 32.96
C ILE A 413 -24.19 -3.22 33.46
N CYS A 414 -24.08 -2.40 34.51
CA CYS A 414 -25.17 -1.52 34.92
C CYS A 414 -25.35 -0.43 33.85
N GLY A 415 -26.55 -0.35 33.30
CA GLY A 415 -26.91 0.51 32.18
C GLY A 415 -26.52 1.96 32.38
N LEU A 416 -25.68 2.46 31.48
CA LEU A 416 -25.56 3.88 31.19
C LEU A 416 -26.15 4.10 29.80
N MET A 417 -27.40 4.56 29.74
CA MET A 417 -28.00 5.02 28.50
C MET A 417 -27.19 6.20 27.93
N PRO A 418 -26.95 6.25 26.61
CA PRO A 418 -26.49 7.46 25.95
C PRO A 418 -27.59 8.52 26.00
N SER A 419 -27.26 9.70 26.51
CA SER A 419 -28.14 10.89 26.53
C SER A 419 -28.36 11.50 25.13
N LYS A 420 -28.54 10.69 24.09
CA LYS A 420 -28.89 11.14 22.74
C LYS A 420 -30.37 10.96 22.41
N PHE A 421 -31.19 10.64 23.41
CA PHE A 421 -32.65 10.64 23.35
C PHE A 421 -33.24 11.54 24.45
N LEU A 422 -32.70 12.76 24.58
CA LEU A 422 -33.37 13.93 25.15
C LEU A 422 -32.97 15.16 24.33
#